data_AF-A0AAU4LWW7-F1
#
_entry.id   AF-A0AAU4LWW7-F1
#
_cell.length_a   1.000
_cell.length_b   1.000
_cell.length_c   1.000
_cell.angle_alpha   90.00
_cell.angle_beta   90.00
_cell.angle_gamma   90.00
#
_symmetry.space_group_name_H-M   'P 1'
#
loop_
_entity.id
_entity.type
_entity.pdbx_description
1 polymer ?
#
loop_
_entity_poly.entity_id
_entity_poly.type
_entity_poly.pdbx_seq_one_letter_code
_entity_poly.pdbx_strand_id
1 'polypeptide(L)'
;MPVIDHRRRRLGIAAGTALLTLSVAGCSGLGRTAVGPVTYVTQRDAVINVNSPSVRGCHQLDPAGAKEVINGTLIDIILYRTRNCTGPGSTYVATTLSDMNPPSALPWRSFSTVH
;
A
#
# COMPACT_ATOMS: atom_id res chain seq x y z
N MET A 1 23.98 -12.61 -49.54
CA MET A 1 23.55 -13.24 -48.27
C MET A 1 22.48 -12.39 -47.56
N PRO A 2 21.22 -12.32 -48.03
CA PRO A 2 20.19 -11.45 -47.42
C PRO A 2 19.27 -12.18 -46.41
N VAL A 3 19.20 -13.51 -46.47
CA VAL A 3 18.24 -14.33 -45.70
C VAL A 3 18.61 -14.41 -44.21
N ILE A 4 19.90 -14.38 -43.88
CA ILE A 4 20.40 -14.48 -42.50
C ILE A 4 20.09 -13.20 -41.72
N ASP A 5 20.18 -12.04 -42.37
CA ASP A 5 19.97 -10.73 -41.76
C ASP A 5 18.48 -10.50 -41.43
N HIS A 6 17.59 -10.92 -42.34
CA HIS A 6 16.14 -10.89 -42.09
C HIS A 6 15.71 -11.78 -40.92
N ARG A 7 16.35 -12.95 -40.77
CA ARG A 7 16.06 -13.87 -39.65
C ARG A 7 16.54 -13.30 -38.31
N ARG A 8 17.73 -12.67 -38.27
CA ARG A 8 18.24 -11.98 -37.07
C ARG A 8 17.34 -10.80 -36.66
N ARG A 9 16.90 -10.00 -37.64
CA ARG A 9 15.99 -8.87 -37.41
C ARG A 9 14.64 -9.33 -36.83
N ARG A 10 14.04 -10.40 -37.37
CA ARG A 10 12.77 -10.95 -36.87
C ARG A 10 12.87 -11.49 -35.45
N LEU A 11 13.97 -12.18 -35.13
CA LEU A 11 14.23 -12.67 -33.77
C LEU A 11 14.39 -11.53 -32.77
N GLY A 12 15.11 -10.45 -33.15
CA GLY A 12 15.26 -9.27 -32.31
C GLY A 12 13.93 -8.58 -32.01
N ILE A 13 13.05 -8.44 -33.02
CA ILE A 13 11.71 -7.88 -32.83
C ILE A 13 10.88 -8.77 -31.90
N ALA A 14 10.86 -10.08 -32.13
CA ALA A 14 10.08 -11.02 -31.32
C ALA A 14 10.54 -11.00 -29.84
N ALA A 15 11.85 -11.04 -29.60
CA ALA A 15 12.43 -10.95 -28.26
C ALA A 15 12.09 -9.61 -27.59
N GLY A 16 12.21 -8.50 -28.32
CA GLY A 16 11.84 -7.17 -27.83
C GLY A 16 10.37 -7.09 -27.45
N THR A 17 9.48 -7.60 -28.29
CA THR A 17 8.03 -7.64 -27.99
C THR A 17 7.71 -8.53 -26.80
N ALA A 18 8.39 -9.66 -26.63
CA ALA A 18 8.21 -10.54 -25.49
C ALA A 18 8.63 -9.84 -24.19
N LEU A 19 9.79 -9.17 -24.17
CA LEU A 19 10.25 -8.43 -22.99
C LEU A 19 9.32 -7.25 -22.63
N LEU A 20 8.85 -6.51 -23.63
CA LEU A 20 7.89 -5.41 -23.44
C LEU A 20 6.54 -5.88 -22.91
N THR A 21 6.04 -7.02 -23.40
CA THR A 21 4.76 -7.56 -22.94
C THR A 21 4.86 -8.10 -21.51
N LEU A 22 5.97 -8.77 -21.15
CA LEU A 22 6.21 -9.21 -19.78
C LEU A 22 6.33 -8.02 -18.80
N SER A 23 7.01 -6.95 -19.17
CA SER A 23 7.17 -5.78 -18.30
C SER A 23 5.83 -5.06 -18.05
N VAL A 24 5.01 -4.86 -19.09
CA VAL A 24 3.68 -4.26 -18.96
C VAL A 24 2.74 -5.13 -18.11
N ALA A 25 2.77 -6.46 -18.31
CA ALA A 25 1.96 -7.39 -17.53
C ALA A 25 2.35 -7.39 -16.04
N GLY A 26 3.66 -7.32 -15.74
CA GLY A 26 4.17 -7.22 -14.37
C GLY A 26 3.70 -5.97 -13.63
N CYS A 27 3.69 -4.82 -14.31
CA CYS A 27 3.23 -3.56 -13.70
C CYS A 27 1.70 -3.49 -13.57
N SER A 28 0.96 -4.14 -14.47
CA SER A 28 -0.51 -4.14 -14.45
C SER A 28 -1.09 -5.02 -13.33
N GLY A 29 -0.32 -6.01 -12.85
CA GLY A 29 -0.71 -6.91 -11.76
C GLY A 29 -0.62 -6.32 -10.35
N LEU A 30 0.02 -5.17 -10.16
CA LEU A 30 0.28 -4.57 -8.84
C LEU A 30 -0.94 -3.88 -8.21
N GLY A 31 -2.09 -3.84 -8.90
CA GLY A 31 -3.30 -3.19 -8.41
C GLY A 31 -3.13 -1.68 -8.20
N ARG A 32 -4.14 -1.03 -7.61
CA ARG A 32 -4.02 0.37 -7.18
C ARG A 32 -3.45 0.42 -5.78
N THR A 33 -2.42 1.24 -5.57
CA THR A 33 -1.78 1.46 -4.26
C THR A 33 -2.00 2.90 -3.79
N ALA A 34 -2.13 3.09 -2.47
CA ALA A 34 -2.12 4.38 -1.82
C ALA A 34 -0.68 4.90 -1.79
N VAL A 35 -0.26 5.64 -2.81
CA VAL A 35 1.15 6.07 -2.98
C VAL A 35 1.63 6.81 -1.72
N GLY A 36 2.73 6.35 -1.14
CA GLY A 36 3.32 6.91 0.10
C GLY A 36 3.21 5.97 1.30
N PRO A 37 3.81 6.31 2.45
CA PRO A 37 3.82 5.46 3.63
C PRO A 37 2.61 5.68 4.56
N VAL A 38 2.14 4.62 5.20
CA VAL A 38 1.43 4.72 6.49
C VAL A 38 2.42 4.33 7.59
N THR A 39 2.79 5.29 8.43
CA THR A 39 3.72 5.07 9.54
C THR A 39 2.94 4.98 10.84
N TYR A 40 3.26 4.04 11.72
CA TYR A 40 2.60 3.95 13.01
C TYR A 40 3.54 3.55 14.13
N VAL A 41 3.22 4.01 15.33
CA VAL A 41 3.93 3.66 16.57
C VAL A 41 3.10 2.63 17.32
N THR A 42 3.68 1.46 17.56
CA THR A 42 3.04 0.41 18.36
C THR A 42 2.89 0.82 19.82
N GLN A 43 2.07 0.07 20.56
CA GLN A 43 2.00 0.21 22.02
C GLN A 43 3.35 -0.02 22.73
N ARG A 44 4.34 -0.64 22.07
CA ARG A 44 5.68 -0.91 22.60
C ARG A 44 6.75 0.01 22.00
N ASP A 45 6.35 1.19 21.50
CA ASP A 45 7.25 2.20 20.95
C ASP A 45 8.04 1.80 19.69
N ALA A 46 7.73 0.65 19.08
CA ALA A 46 8.28 0.30 17.78
C ALA A 46 7.59 1.12 16.68
N VAL A 47 8.38 1.73 15.79
CA VAL A 47 7.90 2.44 14.59
C VAL A 47 7.85 1.48 13.42
N ILE A 48 6.69 1.36 12.80
CA ILE A 48 6.46 0.50 11.64
C ILE A 48 6.05 1.37 10.45
N ASN A 49 6.60 1.05 9.27
CA ASN A 49 6.27 1.73 8.03
C ASN A 49 5.64 0.75 7.04
N VAL A 50 4.42 1.03 6.60
CA VAL A 50 3.70 0.30 5.56
C VAL A 50 3.77 1.13 4.28
N ASN A 51 4.65 0.73 3.36
CA ASN A 51 4.87 1.47 2.13
C ASN A 51 3.82 1.14 1.08
N SER A 52 3.18 2.19 0.55
CA SER A 52 2.25 2.14 -0.57
C SER A 52 1.25 0.99 -0.48
N PRO A 53 0.44 0.90 0.61
CA PRO A 53 -0.49 -0.20 0.79
C PRO A 53 -1.48 -0.26 -0.36
N SER A 54 -2.03 -1.46 -0.62
CA SER A 54 -3.14 -1.61 -1.57
C SER A 54 -4.28 -0.66 -1.18
N VAL A 55 -4.83 0.06 -2.16
CA VAL A 55 -6.03 0.90 -1.95
C VAL A 55 -7.16 0.04 -1.40
N ARG A 56 -7.34 -1.18 -1.94
CA ARG A 56 -8.41 -2.07 -1.48
C ARG A 56 -7.98 -2.88 -0.27
N GLY A 57 -8.94 -3.11 0.62
CA GLY A 57 -8.86 -4.10 1.70
C GLY A 57 -8.77 -3.48 3.08
N CYS A 58 -8.57 -4.36 4.07
CA CYS A 58 -8.35 -3.99 5.45
C CYS A 58 -6.91 -4.33 5.83
N HIS A 59 -6.18 -3.33 6.31
CA HIS A 59 -4.77 -3.45 6.66
C HIS A 59 -4.65 -3.54 8.17
N GLN A 60 -4.23 -4.71 8.68
CA GLN A 60 -4.02 -4.91 10.11
C GLN A 60 -2.75 -4.21 10.56
N LEU A 61 -2.84 -3.54 11.70
CA LEU A 61 -1.69 -3.02 12.43
C LEU A 61 -1.15 -4.12 13.36
N ASP A 62 -0.11 -3.79 14.14
CA ASP A 62 0.45 -4.69 15.15
C ASP A 62 -0.65 -5.35 16.03
N PRO A 63 -0.49 -6.62 16.45
CA PRO A 63 -1.48 -7.30 17.29
C PRO A 63 -1.84 -6.57 18.59
N ALA A 64 -0.90 -5.84 19.21
CA ALA A 64 -1.15 -4.96 20.36
C ALA A 64 -1.75 -3.61 19.95
N GLY A 65 -1.63 -3.24 18.67
CA GLY A 65 -2.16 -2.04 18.04
C GLY A 65 -1.21 -0.86 18.09
N ALA A 66 -1.62 0.23 17.44
CA ALA A 66 -0.88 1.47 17.34
C ALA A 66 -1.44 2.54 18.29
N LYS A 67 -0.56 3.30 18.92
CA LYS A 67 -0.92 4.50 19.69
C LYS A 67 -0.91 5.76 18.84
N GLU A 68 -0.18 5.76 17.74
CA GLU A 68 -0.08 6.86 16.80
C GLU A 68 -0.04 6.30 15.38
N VAL A 69 -0.74 6.95 14.46
CA VAL A 69 -0.70 6.65 13.03
C VAL A 69 -0.56 7.95 12.24
N ILE A 70 0.36 7.97 11.29
CA ILE A 70 0.63 9.08 10.37
C ILE A 70 0.31 8.59 8.96
N ASN A 71 -0.58 9.33 8.28
CA ASN A 71 -0.91 9.07 6.89
C ASN A 71 -0.01 9.89 5.96
N GLY A 72 1.12 9.30 5.55
CA GLY A 72 1.98 9.88 4.51
C GLY A 72 1.58 9.51 3.08
N THR A 73 0.43 8.86 2.88
CA THR A 73 -0.06 8.50 1.55
C THR A 73 -0.75 9.67 0.87
N LEU A 74 -0.92 9.61 -0.45
CA LEU A 74 -1.63 10.61 -1.26
C LEU A 74 -3.16 10.50 -1.21
N ILE A 75 -3.70 9.60 -0.38
CA ILE A 75 -5.14 9.43 -0.18
C ILE A 75 -5.44 9.33 1.31
N ASP A 76 -6.69 9.55 1.67
CA ASP A 76 -7.08 9.54 3.08
C ASP A 76 -7.32 8.11 3.59
N ILE A 77 -7.24 7.94 4.90
CA ILE A 77 -7.46 6.65 5.55
C ILE A 77 -8.49 6.76 6.67
N ILE A 78 -9.09 5.62 7.01
CA ILE A 78 -9.93 5.46 8.18
C ILE A 78 -9.24 4.46 9.10
N LEU A 79 -9.02 4.82 10.36
CA LEU A 79 -8.49 3.92 11.39
C LEU A 79 -9.65 3.27 12.15
N TYR A 80 -9.43 2.05 12.60
CA TYR A 80 -10.43 1.26 13.33
C TYR A 80 -9.85 0.69 14.61
N ARG A 81 -10.70 0.58 15.63
CA ARG A 81 -10.40 -0.12 16.89
C ARG A 81 -10.48 -1.64 16.75
N THR A 82 -11.11 -2.13 15.69
CA THR A 82 -11.24 -3.55 15.36
C THR A 82 -10.14 -3.97 14.39
N ARG A 83 -9.93 -5.28 14.21
CA ARG A 83 -8.91 -5.82 13.27
C ARG A 83 -9.44 -6.01 11.84
N ASN A 84 -10.73 -5.85 11.63
CA ASN A 84 -11.41 -6.17 10.37
C ASN A 84 -11.96 -4.91 9.68
N CYS A 85 -11.54 -3.71 10.09
CA CYS A 85 -11.96 -2.44 9.51
C CYS A 85 -13.49 -2.22 9.55
N THR A 86 -14.12 -2.58 10.67
CA THR A 86 -15.55 -2.40 10.88
C THR A 86 -15.87 -1.86 12.28
N GLY A 87 -17.12 -1.48 12.49
CA GLY A 87 -17.64 -1.09 13.79
C GLY A 87 -17.40 0.38 14.15
N PRO A 88 -17.93 0.80 15.31
CA PRO A 88 -17.86 2.19 15.77
C PRO A 88 -16.45 2.56 16.28
N GLY A 89 -16.25 3.85 16.51
CA GLY A 89 -15.00 4.39 17.06
C GLY A 89 -13.88 4.48 16.02
N SER A 90 -14.23 4.59 14.75
CA SER A 90 -13.29 4.92 13.68
C SER A 90 -12.93 6.40 13.68
N THR A 91 -11.75 6.73 13.18
CA THR A 91 -11.35 8.12 12.91
C THR A 91 -10.86 8.25 11.47
N TYR A 92 -11.10 9.41 10.87
CA TYR A 92 -10.61 9.73 9.54
C TYR A 92 -9.30 10.51 9.67
N VAL A 93 -8.30 10.11 8.89
CA VAL A 93 -6.98 10.75 8.86
C VAL A 93 -6.67 11.16 7.43
N ALA A 94 -6.75 12.46 7.18
CA ALA A 94 -6.45 13.01 5.88
C ALA A 94 -4.97 12.81 5.51
N THR A 95 -4.68 12.95 4.23
CA THR A 95 -3.33 13.00 3.67
C THR A 95 -2.43 13.93 4.48
N THR A 96 -1.22 13.48 4.81
CA THR A 96 -0.19 14.14 5.65
C THR A 96 -0.53 14.35 7.13
N LEU A 97 -1.74 14.01 7.57
CA LEU A 97 -2.13 14.16 8.98
C LEU A 97 -1.79 12.92 9.80
N SER A 98 -1.87 13.09 11.12
CA SER A 98 -1.66 12.04 12.11
C SER A 98 -2.81 12.00 13.11
N ASP A 99 -3.06 10.82 13.66
CA ASP A 99 -3.94 10.64 14.81
C ASP A 99 -3.16 9.94 15.94
N MET A 100 -3.20 10.56 17.12
CA MET A 100 -2.54 10.09 18.34
C MET A 100 -3.60 9.81 19.40
N ASN A 101 -3.56 8.60 19.95
CA ASN A 101 -4.46 8.22 21.04
C ASN A 101 -4.05 8.91 22.35
N PRO A 102 -4.98 9.51 23.09
CA PRO A 102 -4.71 9.91 24.46
C PRO A 102 -4.42 8.67 25.33
N PRO A 103 -3.78 8.81 26.50
CA PRO A 103 -3.37 7.68 27.33
C PRO A 103 -4.49 6.71 27.74
N SER A 104 -5.74 7.18 27.79
CA SER A 104 -6.93 6.40 28.17
C SER A 104 -7.64 5.73 26.98
N ALA A 105 -7.27 6.05 25.74
CA ALA A 105 -7.91 5.50 24.57
C ALA A 105 -7.37 4.11 24.22
N LEU A 106 -8.24 3.28 23.66
CA LEU A 106 -7.84 2.00 23.06
C LEU A 106 -6.85 2.24 21.91
N PRO A 107 -6.06 1.23 21.50
CA PRO A 107 -5.18 1.36 20.33
C PRO A 107 -5.94 1.28 19.01
N TRP A 108 -5.33 1.78 17.95
CA TRP A 108 -5.74 1.50 16.56
C TRP A 108 -5.29 0.09 16.16
N ARG A 109 -6.15 -0.68 15.48
CA ARG A 109 -5.88 -2.09 15.16
C ARG A 109 -5.89 -2.40 13.67
N SER A 110 -6.54 -1.57 12.87
CA SER A 110 -6.49 -1.69 11.42
C SER A 110 -6.80 -0.34 10.76
N PHE A 111 -6.52 -0.24 9.47
CA PHE A 111 -6.93 0.89 8.64
C PHE A 111 -7.42 0.42 7.26
N SER A 112 -8.27 1.23 6.63
CA SER A 112 -8.60 1.12 5.21
C SER A 112 -8.40 2.49 4.55
N THR A 113 -8.24 2.51 3.23
CA THR A 113 -8.16 3.78 2.50
C THR A 113 -9.55 4.23 2.06
N VAL A 114 -9.70 5.53 1.84
CA VAL A 114 -10.90 6.12 1.23
C VAL A 114 -10.74 6.06 -0.30
N HIS A 115 -11.61 5.32 -0.99
CA HIS A 115 -11.42 5.00 -2.42
C HIS A 115 -12.70 4.72 -3.21
#